data_AF-A0A368VXX8-F1
#
_entry.id   AF-A0A368VXX8-F1
#
_cell.length_a   1.000
_cell.length_b   1.000
_cell.length_c   1.000
_cell.angle_alpha   90.00
_cell.angle_beta   90.00
_cell.angle_gamma   90.00
#
_symmetry.space_group_name_H-M   'P 1'
#
loop_
_entity.id
_entity.type
_entity.pdbx_description
1 polymer ?
#
loop_
_entity_poly.entity_id
_entity_poly.type
_entity_poly.pdbx_seq_one_letter_code
_entity_poly.pdbx_strand_id
1 'polypeptide(L)'
;MTTTPADGHTTPPVRMRRYPVAHTDHDPRFTTGLVLDVARVLEQHGYPGFRGPFAADNAADLVELQQALLAFLYTGGGESA
;
A
#
# COMPACT_ATOMS: atom_id res chain seq x y z
N MET A 1 11.77 27.92 -50.81
CA MET A 1 11.47 26.47 -50.75
C MET A 1 12.05 25.93 -49.46
N THR A 2 11.26 25.95 -48.38
CA THR A 2 10.62 24.76 -47.74
C THR A 2 11.53 24.20 -46.64
N THR A 3 11.47 24.76 -45.42
CA THR A 3 10.77 24.28 -44.21
C THR A 3 11.22 22.93 -43.66
N THR A 4 11.65 22.90 -42.39
CA THR A 4 11.37 21.84 -41.39
C THR A 4 11.83 22.36 -40.02
N PRO A 5 10.92 22.62 -39.06
CA PRO A 5 11.27 22.70 -37.64
C PRO A 5 11.26 21.27 -37.07
N ALA A 6 12.39 20.82 -36.52
CA ALA A 6 12.40 19.63 -35.68
C ALA A 6 12.21 20.08 -34.23
N ASP A 7 10.94 20.25 -33.86
CA ASP A 7 10.50 20.35 -32.47
C ASP A 7 11.16 19.24 -31.65
N GLY A 8 12.13 19.62 -30.82
CA GLY A 8 12.71 18.78 -29.79
C GLY A 8 11.70 18.54 -28.68
N HIS A 9 10.66 17.75 -28.97
CA HIS A 9 9.75 17.25 -27.96
C HIS A 9 10.53 16.25 -27.10
N THR A 10 11.21 16.76 -26.08
CA THR A 10 11.69 15.94 -24.96
C THR A 10 10.44 15.42 -24.28
N THR A 11 10.00 14.22 -24.66
CA THR A 11 8.96 13.51 -23.93
C THR A 11 9.44 13.44 -22.48
N PRO A 12 8.73 14.04 -21.51
CA PRO A 12 9.10 13.89 -20.11
C PRO A 12 9.14 12.39 -19.82
N PRO A 13 10.09 11.88 -19.01
CA PRO A 13 10.09 10.47 -18.65
C PRO A 13 8.71 10.14 -18.11
N VAL A 14 8.06 9.14 -18.69
CA VAL A 14 6.82 8.59 -18.15
C VAL A 14 7.05 8.40 -16.67
N ARG A 15 6.32 9.15 -15.83
CA ARG A 15 6.34 8.93 -14.39
C ARG A 15 5.77 7.54 -14.19
N MET A 16 6.63 6.53 -14.11
CA MET A 16 6.26 5.21 -13.67
C MET A 16 5.62 5.40 -12.31
N ARG A 17 4.30 5.21 -12.26
CA ARG A 17 3.56 5.14 -11.01
C ARG A 17 4.27 4.08 -10.17
N ARG A 18 4.89 4.50 -9.07
CA ARG A 18 5.58 3.58 -8.16
C ARG A 18 4.60 2.61 -7.50
N TYR A 19 3.30 2.96 -7.56
CA TYR A 19 2.14 2.21 -7.09
C TYR A 19 0.90 2.49 -7.96
N PRO A 20 -0.06 1.55 -8.06
CA PRO A 20 -0.01 0.20 -7.47
C PRO A 20 0.93 -0.72 -8.27
N VAL A 21 1.65 -1.59 -7.54
CA VAL A 21 2.49 -2.63 -8.16
C VAL A 21 1.62 -3.84 -8.46
N ALA A 22 1.98 -4.62 -9.47
CA ALA A 22 1.24 -5.84 -9.81
C ALA A 22 1.08 -6.75 -8.59
N HIS A 23 -0.15 -7.19 -8.34
CA HIS A 23 -0.46 -8.12 -7.26
C HIS A 23 0.33 -9.42 -7.44
N THR A 24 1.11 -9.78 -6.43
CA THR A 24 1.75 -11.10 -6.31
C THR A 24 1.21 -11.72 -5.04
N ASP A 25 0.75 -12.96 -5.14
CA ASP A 25 0.19 -13.75 -4.02
C ASP A 25 1.09 -13.72 -2.77
N HIS A 26 2.40 -13.68 -2.99
CA HIS A 26 3.41 -13.53 -1.95
C HIS A 26 4.26 -12.28 -2.19
N ASP A 27 3.75 -11.10 -1.82
CA ASP A 27 4.53 -9.86 -1.93
C ASP A 27 5.52 -9.69 -0.76
N PRO A 28 6.84 -9.78 -0.99
CA PRO A 28 7.83 -9.74 0.08
C PRO A 28 7.93 -8.37 0.77
N ARG A 29 7.31 -7.32 0.23
CA ARG A 29 7.24 -5.99 0.86
C ARG A 29 6.20 -5.98 1.98
N PHE A 30 5.24 -6.90 1.94
CA PHE A 30 4.23 -7.10 2.98
C PHE A 30 4.72 -8.04 4.08
N THR A 31 5.63 -7.52 4.90
CA THR A 31 6.22 -8.28 6.01
C THR A 31 5.34 -8.23 7.26
N THR A 32 5.48 -9.22 8.13
CA THR A 32 4.89 -9.19 9.48
C THR A 32 5.32 -7.95 10.27
N GLY A 33 6.54 -7.45 10.06
CA GLY A 33 7.05 -6.23 10.70
C GLY A 33 6.23 -4.99 10.32
N LEU A 34 5.84 -4.86 9.05
CA LEU A 34 4.97 -3.77 8.59
C LEU A 34 3.59 -3.82 9.26
N VAL A 35 3.00 -5.01 9.37
CA VAL A 35 1.69 -5.19 10.03
C VAL A 35 1.76 -4.76 11.49
N LEU A 36 2.83 -5.12 12.21
CA LEU A 36 3.04 -4.72 13.60
C LEU A 36 3.25 -3.20 13.75
N ASP A 37 3.93 -2.55 12.80
CA ASP A 37 4.15 -1.10 12.82
C ASP A 37 2.82 -0.35 12.62
N VAL A 38 1.99 -0.82 11.67
CA VAL A 38 0.63 -0.28 11.45
C VAL A 38 -0.26 -0.53 12.67
N ALA A 39 -0.25 -1.73 13.23
CA ALA A 39 -1.00 -2.05 14.45
C ALA A 39 -0.65 -1.05 15.57
N ARG A 40 0.64 -0.76 15.77
CA ARG A 40 1.10 0.22 16.76
C ARG A 40 0.58 1.63 16.48
N VAL A 41 0.52 2.05 15.21
CA VAL A 41 -0.08 3.35 14.84
C VAL A 41 -1.57 3.36 15.18
N LEU A 42 -2.31 2.30 14.86
CA LEU A 42 -3.73 2.18 15.20
C LEU A 42 -3.95 2.28 16.72
N GLU A 43 -3.14 1.58 17.52
CA GLU A 43 -3.17 1.66 18.99
C GLU A 43 -2.95 3.10 19.49
N GLN A 44 -2.00 3.84 18.89
CA GLN A 44 -1.76 5.24 19.23
C GLN A 44 -2.95 6.16 18.92
N HIS A 45 -3.77 5.79 17.93
CA HIS A 45 -4.97 6.50 17.54
C HIS A 45 -6.24 6.02 18.27
N GLY A 46 -6.11 5.16 19.28
CA GLY A 46 -7.20 4.74 20.16
C GLY A 46 -7.92 3.47 19.73
N TYR A 47 -7.37 2.71 18.77
CA TYR A 47 -7.82 1.34 18.55
C TYR A 47 -7.47 0.44 19.74
N PRO A 48 -8.25 -0.62 20.00
CA PRO A 48 -7.93 -1.58 21.03
C PRO A 48 -6.53 -2.15 20.83
N GLY A 49 -5.86 -2.39 21.96
CA GLY A 49 -4.49 -2.89 21.95
C GLY A 49 -4.40 -4.28 21.32
N PHE A 50 -3.49 -4.45 20.35
CA PHE A 50 -3.12 -5.75 19.78
C PHE A 50 -2.20 -6.54 20.71
N ARG A 51 -1.80 -5.94 21.84
CA ARG A 51 -1.03 -6.56 22.93
C ARG A 51 -1.64 -6.17 24.28
N GLY A 52 -2.36 -7.08 24.93
CA GLY A 52 -2.94 -6.80 26.25
C GLY A 52 -4.10 -7.71 26.66
N PRO A 53 -4.70 -7.46 27.84
CA PRO A 53 -5.78 -8.29 28.39
C PRO A 53 -7.10 -8.22 27.61
N PHE A 54 -7.26 -7.22 26.74
CA PHE A 54 -8.40 -7.07 25.82
C PHE A 54 -8.12 -7.60 24.42
N ALA A 55 -6.93 -8.15 24.22
CA ALA A 55 -6.42 -8.55 22.92
C ALA A 55 -6.89 -10.00 22.67
N ALA A 56 -8.19 -10.13 22.40
CA ALA A 56 -8.82 -11.40 22.05
C ALA A 56 -8.33 -11.82 20.66
N ASP A 57 -7.74 -13.01 20.56
CA ASP A 57 -7.27 -13.63 19.32
C ASP A 57 -6.27 -12.79 18.47
N ASN A 58 -5.25 -12.24 19.14
CA ASN A 58 -4.18 -11.41 18.55
C ASN A 58 -3.58 -11.91 17.23
N ALA A 59 -3.46 -13.22 17.05
CA ALA A 59 -2.92 -13.78 15.83
C ALA A 59 -3.90 -13.63 14.66
N ALA A 60 -5.20 -13.84 14.90
CA ALA A 60 -6.23 -13.66 13.89
C ALA A 60 -6.39 -12.19 13.51
N ASP A 61 -6.39 -11.28 14.48
CA ASP A 61 -6.56 -9.84 14.21
C ASP A 61 -5.39 -9.25 13.39
N LEU A 62 -4.16 -9.73 13.65
CA LEU A 62 -2.99 -9.35 12.84
C LEU A 62 -3.07 -9.93 11.41
N VAL A 63 -3.63 -11.13 11.23
CA VAL A 63 -3.85 -11.70 9.89
C VAL A 63 -4.91 -10.90 9.14
N GLU A 64 -6.03 -10.56 9.78
CA GLU A 64 -7.08 -9.73 9.20
C GLU A 64 -6.55 -8.33 8.82
N LEU A 65 -5.74 -7.73 9.69
CA LEU A 65 -5.06 -6.46 9.40
C LEU A 65 -4.13 -6.58 8.19
N GLN A 66 -3.37 -7.69 8.09
CA GLN A 66 -2.52 -7.94 6.92
C GLN A 66 -3.34 -8.05 5.63
N GLN A 67 -4.46 -8.78 5.65
CA GLN A 67 -5.34 -8.92 4.49
C GLN A 67 -5.99 -7.58 4.09
N ALA A 68 -6.44 -6.79 5.07
CA ALA A 68 -7.03 -5.48 4.83
C ALA A 68 -6.03 -4.50 4.17
N LEU A 69 -4.78 -4.50 4.62
CA LEU A 69 -3.72 -3.66 4.05
C LEU A 69 -3.34 -4.10 2.62
N LEU A 70 -3.30 -5.40 2.36
CA LEU A 70 -3.11 -5.94 1.00
C LEU A 70 -4.26 -5.51 0.08
N ALA A 71 -5.51 -5.69 0.52
CA ALA A 71 -6.70 -5.29 -0.21
C ALA A 71 -6.70 -3.78 -0.50
N PHE A 72 -6.35 -2.94 0.48
CA PHE A 72 -6.23 -1.49 0.30
C PHE A 72 -5.22 -1.12 -0.80
N LEU A 73 -4.05 -1.77 -0.82
CA LEU A 73 -2.99 -1.44 -1.76
C LEU A 73 -3.26 -1.96 -3.18
N TYR A 74 -3.88 -3.13 -3.32
CA TYR A 74 -4.06 -3.80 -4.61
C TYR A 74 -5.42 -3.63 -5.25
N THR A 75 -6.47 -3.42 -4.46
CA THR A 75 -7.83 -3.17 -4.98
C THR A 75 -8.07 -1.68 -5.23
N GLY A 76 -7.05 -0.83 -4.99
CA GLY A 76 -7.10 0.58 -5.33
C GLY A 76 -8.01 1.37 -4.38
N GLY A 77 -7.63 1.45 -3.10
CA GLY A 77 -8.19 2.43 -2.16
C GLY A 77 -8.01 3.92 -2.55
N GLY A 78 -7.67 4.20 -3.81
CA GLY A 78 -7.61 5.52 -4.42
C GLY A 78 -8.52 5.72 -5.63
N GLU A 79 -9.28 4.71 -6.09
CA GLU A 79 -10.27 4.88 -7.17
C GLU A 79 -11.57 4.13 -6.83
N SER A 80 -12.39 4.72 -5.97
CA SER A 80 -13.82 4.43 -5.90
C SER A 80 -14.59 5.74 -5.69
N ALA A 81 -15.31 6.12 -6.76
CA ALA A 81 -16.26 7.22 -6.96
C ALA A 81 -15.71 8.64 -7.17
#